data_AF-A0A542LX37-F1
#
_entry.id   AF-A0A542LX37-F1
#
_cell.length_a   1.000
_cell.length_b   1.000
_cell.length_c   1.000
_cell.angle_alpha   90.00
_cell.angle_beta   90.00
_cell.angle_gamma   90.00
#
_symmetry.space_group_name_H-M   'P 1'
#
loop_
_entity.id
_entity.type
_entity.pdbx_description
1 polymer ?
#
loop_
_entity_poly.entity_id
_entity_poly.type
_entity_poly.pdbx_seq_one_letter_code
_entity_poly.pdbx_strand_id
1 'polypeptide(L)'
;MSSVIKRSVARGFTLIELLIVVIILAILAAIAIPQFSSSTVDAQLSALDSNLATVRSAIEQYRVQHNGNVYPGAVAVAGGTVCPNNGGNSVAAAVGEAALRAQLSMFTNAAGEACPTGDTTFRFGPYLRQGIPTEPFSNSNAVTVPANGAAPVAVAAGLGWAYSTGTGQFIKNNTAADGGVNNRPFNQH
;
A
#
# COMPACT_ATOMS: atom_id res chain seq x y z
N MET A 1 -22.90 -62.01 -53.27
CA MET A 1 -23.39 -60.96 -52.33
C MET A 1 -22.33 -59.86 -52.27
N SER A 2 -22.56 -58.71 -52.89
CA SER A 2 -21.73 -57.51 -52.69
C SER A 2 -22.62 -56.39 -52.21
N SER A 3 -22.50 -56.07 -50.92
CA SER A 3 -23.21 -54.96 -50.27
C SER A 3 -22.41 -53.69 -50.50
N VAL A 4 -23.04 -52.69 -51.13
CA VAL A 4 -22.46 -51.40 -51.48
C VAL A 4 -22.42 -50.50 -50.24
N ILE A 5 -21.23 -50.00 -49.88
CA ILE A 5 -21.04 -49.05 -48.78
C ILE A 5 -21.66 -47.70 -49.18
N LYS A 6 -22.74 -47.28 -48.51
CA LYS A 6 -23.31 -45.93 -48.65
C LYS A 6 -22.39 -44.92 -47.95
N ARG A 7 -21.69 -44.09 -48.74
CA ARG A 7 -20.91 -42.95 -48.23
C ARG A 7 -21.86 -41.84 -47.80
N SER A 8 -21.82 -41.44 -46.52
CA SER A 8 -22.53 -40.26 -46.04
C SER A 8 -21.87 -39.00 -46.62
N VAL A 9 -22.67 -38.15 -47.25
CA VAL A 9 -22.20 -36.84 -47.74
C VAL A 9 -22.06 -35.92 -46.54
N ALA A 10 -20.83 -35.68 -46.11
CA ALA A 10 -20.52 -34.64 -45.12
C ALA A 10 -20.86 -33.27 -45.74
N ARG A 11 -21.77 -32.52 -45.10
CA ARG A 11 -22.08 -31.15 -45.50
C ARG A 11 -20.88 -30.26 -45.15
N GLY A 12 -20.26 -29.67 -46.18
CA GLY A 12 -19.17 -28.72 -46.00
C GLY A 12 -19.66 -27.37 -45.48
N PHE A 13 -18.83 -26.69 -44.69
CA PHE A 13 -19.08 -25.35 -44.19
C PHE A 13 -19.10 -24.35 -45.35
N THR A 14 -20.06 -23.42 -45.37
CA THR A 14 -20.11 -22.38 -46.41
C THR A 14 -19.17 -21.23 -46.06
N LEU A 15 -18.60 -20.59 -47.09
CA LEU A 15 -17.75 -19.40 -46.91
C LEU A 15 -18.52 -18.25 -46.25
N ILE A 16 -19.82 -18.15 -46.55
CA ILE A 16 -20.70 -17.12 -45.98
C ILE A 16 -20.97 -17.33 -44.49
N GLU A 17 -21.07 -18.58 -44.01
CA GLU A 17 -21.17 -18.89 -42.58
C GLU A 17 -19.93 -18.42 -41.82
N LEU A 18 -18.74 -18.66 -42.38
CA LEU A 18 -17.49 -18.22 -41.77
C LEU A 18 -17.39 -16.69 -41.77
N LEU A 19 -17.84 -16.02 -42.85
CA LEU A 19 -17.85 -14.57 -42.97
C LEU A 19 -18.72 -13.89 -41.91
N ILE A 20 -19.92 -14.42 -41.65
CA ILE A 20 -20.81 -13.86 -40.63
C ILE A 20 -20.20 -14.05 -39.23
N VAL A 21 -19.57 -15.19 -38.96
CA VAL A 21 -18.92 -15.47 -37.67
C VAL A 21 -17.79 -14.46 -37.39
N VAL A 22 -16.91 -14.19 -38.36
CA VAL A 22 -15.81 -13.22 -38.14
C VAL A 22 -16.31 -11.79 -37.98
N ILE A 23 -17.40 -11.42 -38.66
CA ILE A 23 -18.03 -10.10 -38.49
C ILE A 23 -18.61 -9.95 -37.09
N ILE A 24 -19.32 -10.96 -36.59
CA ILE A 24 -19.87 -10.95 -35.23
C ILE A 24 -18.73 -10.86 -34.20
N LEU A 25 -17.66 -11.64 -34.37
CA LEU A 25 -16.48 -11.57 -33.49
C LEU A 25 -15.81 -10.19 -33.51
N ALA A 26 -15.73 -9.53 -34.67
CA ALA A 26 -15.16 -8.18 -34.78
C ALA A 26 -16.00 -7.13 -34.04
N ILE A 27 -17.34 -7.21 -34.12
CA ILE A 27 -18.25 -6.30 -33.40
C ILE A 27 -18.17 -6.52 -31.88
N LEU A 28 -18.16 -7.78 -31.44
CA LEU A 28 -18.03 -8.13 -30.02
C LEU A 28 -16.70 -7.64 -29.43
N ALA A 29 -15.60 -7.78 -30.17
CA ALA A 29 -14.30 -7.30 -29.75
C ALA A 29 -14.25 -5.77 -29.59
N ALA A 30 -14.92 -5.02 -30.49
CA ALA A 30 -14.97 -3.56 -30.43
C ALA A 30 -15.72 -3.03 -29.19
N ILE A 31 -16.78 -3.71 -28.75
CA ILE A 31 -17.62 -3.29 -27.61
C ILE A 31 -17.03 -3.72 -26.26
N ALA A 32 -16.23 -4.79 -26.22
CA ALA A 32 -15.74 -5.37 -24.96
C ALA A 32 -14.57 -4.61 -24.31
N ILE A 33 -13.82 -3.79 -25.05
CA ILE A 33 -12.57 -3.17 -24.57
C ILE A 33 -12.74 -1.99 -23.58
N PRO A 34 -13.74 -1.07 -23.69
CA PRO A 34 -13.65 0.22 -23.01
C PRO A 34 -13.99 0.24 -21.51
N GLN A 35 -14.46 -0.85 -20.90
CA GLN A 35 -15.05 -0.81 -19.54
C GLN A 35 -14.10 -1.10 -18.36
N PHE A 36 -12.82 -1.42 -18.58
CA PHE A 36 -11.97 -1.93 -17.48
C PHE A 36 -11.08 -0.90 -16.79
N SER A 37 -10.88 0.32 -17.31
CA SER A 37 -9.88 1.25 -16.76
C SER A 37 -10.36 2.08 -15.55
N SER A 38 -11.63 2.50 -15.49
CA SER A 38 -12.13 3.36 -14.42
C SER A 38 -12.26 2.62 -13.08
N SER A 39 -12.80 1.39 -13.11
CA SER A 39 -13.02 0.57 -11.91
C SER A 39 -11.70 0.24 -11.17
N THR A 40 -10.58 0.15 -11.89
CA THR A 40 -9.27 -0.10 -11.27
C THR A 40 -8.76 1.11 -10.51
N VAL A 41 -8.96 2.33 -11.03
CA VAL A 41 -8.55 3.57 -10.36
C VAL A 41 -9.36 3.78 -9.08
N ASP A 42 -10.68 3.59 -9.13
CA ASP A 42 -11.54 3.71 -7.95
C ASP A 42 -11.18 2.67 -6.86
N ALA A 43 -10.84 1.44 -7.26
CA ALA A 43 -10.35 0.42 -6.33
C ALA A 43 -9.00 0.81 -5.70
N GLN A 44 -8.08 1.41 -6.48
CA GLN A 44 -6.80 1.90 -5.97
C GLN A 44 -6.97 3.09 -5.01
N LEU A 45 -7.93 4.00 -5.27
CA LEU A 45 -8.28 5.09 -4.36
C LEU A 45 -8.86 4.58 -3.04
N SER A 46 -9.80 3.65 -3.10
CA SER A 46 -10.37 3.02 -1.89
C SER A 46 -9.29 2.30 -1.07
N ALA A 47 -8.36 1.61 -1.72
CA ALA A 47 -7.20 1.00 -1.07
C ALA A 47 -6.25 2.05 -0.46
N LEU A 48 -6.03 3.18 -1.16
CA LEU A 48 -5.20 4.29 -0.68
C LEU A 48 -5.77 4.86 0.61
N ASP A 49 -7.07 5.15 0.65
CA ASP A 49 -7.76 5.71 1.82
C ASP A 49 -7.73 4.74 3.01
N SER A 50 -7.97 3.46 2.76
CA SER A 50 -7.90 2.41 3.78
C SER A 50 -6.49 2.27 4.37
N ASN A 51 -5.46 2.31 3.52
CA ASN A 51 -4.06 2.28 3.95
C ASN A 51 -3.69 3.52 4.77
N LEU A 52 -4.10 4.71 4.32
CA LEU A 52 -3.89 5.96 5.06
C LEU A 52 -4.56 5.94 6.43
N ALA A 53 -5.82 5.50 6.51
CA ALA A 53 -6.55 5.39 7.77
C ALA A 53 -5.87 4.42 8.75
N THR A 54 -5.40 3.27 8.24
CA THR A 54 -4.70 2.26 9.04
C THR A 54 -3.40 2.83 9.65
N VAL A 55 -2.58 3.50 8.84
CA VAL A 55 -1.30 4.06 9.30
C VAL A 55 -1.51 5.26 10.21
N ARG A 56 -2.42 6.18 9.87
CA ARG A 56 -2.76 7.35 10.71
C ARG A 56 -3.27 6.91 12.10
N SER A 57 -4.11 5.88 12.15
CA SER A 57 -4.58 5.30 13.41
C SER A 57 -3.44 4.71 14.24
N ALA A 58 -2.53 3.96 13.61
CA ALA A 58 -1.35 3.41 14.28
C ALA A 58 -0.41 4.50 14.85
N ILE A 59 -0.20 5.59 14.09
CA ILE A 59 0.60 6.75 14.52
C ILE A 59 -0.02 7.41 15.76
N GLU A 60 -1.34 7.62 15.76
CA GLU A 60 -2.02 8.23 16.91
C GLU A 60 -2.04 7.31 18.13
N GLN A 61 -2.21 5.99 17.94
CA GLN A 61 -2.10 5.02 19.03
C GLN A 61 -0.71 5.04 19.66
N TYR A 62 0.35 5.09 18.84
CA TYR A 62 1.72 5.22 19.33
C TYR A 62 1.89 6.49 20.16
N ARG A 63 1.42 7.62 19.64
CA ARG A 63 1.52 8.94 20.30
C ARG A 63 0.86 8.94 21.67
N VAL A 64 -0.35 8.37 21.78
CA VAL A 64 -1.07 8.28 23.06
C VAL A 64 -0.33 7.41 24.07
N GLN A 65 0.30 6.31 23.64
CA GLN A 65 1.07 5.44 24.52
C GLN A 65 2.43 6.04 24.94
N HIS A 66 2.95 7.02 24.20
CA HIS A 66 4.23 7.69 24.44
C HIS A 66 4.06 9.15 24.88
N ASN A 67 3.28 9.35 25.94
CA ASN A 67 3.07 10.66 26.61
C ASN A 67 2.39 11.75 25.75
N GLY A 68 1.79 11.41 24.62
CA GLY A 68 0.97 12.33 23.81
C GLY A 68 1.75 13.39 23.02
N ASN A 69 3.06 13.53 23.22
CA ASN A 69 3.86 14.60 22.61
C ASN A 69 4.93 14.11 21.63
N VAL A 70 5.10 12.79 21.51
CA VAL A 70 6.14 12.19 20.66
C VAL A 70 5.49 11.33 19.59
N TYR A 71 5.74 11.70 18.34
CA TYR A 71 5.37 10.91 17.18
C TYR A 71 6.44 9.85 16.86
N PRO A 72 6.06 8.72 16.24
CA PRO A 72 7.02 7.70 15.89
C PRO A 72 8.06 8.24 14.89
N GLY A 73 9.32 7.90 15.10
CA GLY A 73 10.45 8.37 14.32
C GLY A 73 10.97 9.76 14.71
N ALA A 74 10.35 10.46 15.67
CA ALA A 74 10.73 11.82 16.07
C ALA A 74 11.98 11.89 16.96
N VAL A 75 12.31 10.82 17.67
CA VAL A 75 13.43 10.76 18.60
C VAL A 75 14.37 9.65 18.18
N ALA A 76 15.67 9.93 18.21
CA ALA A 76 16.68 8.91 18.02
C ALA A 76 16.66 7.96 19.22
N VAL A 77 16.62 6.67 18.95
CA VAL A 77 16.72 5.63 19.97
C VAL A 77 18.12 5.03 19.92
N ALA A 78 18.82 5.12 21.05
CA ALA A 78 20.18 4.63 21.19
C ALA A 78 20.27 3.10 21.02
N GLY A 79 19.17 2.39 21.29
CA GLY A 79 19.16 0.93 21.39
C GLY A 79 20.01 0.44 22.57
N GLY A 80 19.98 -0.87 22.82
CA GLY A 80 20.85 -1.51 23.81
C GLY A 80 20.13 -2.15 24.98
N THR A 81 18.85 -1.85 25.20
CA THR A 81 18.03 -2.64 26.12
C THR A 81 17.84 -4.05 25.56
N VAL A 82 18.12 -5.08 26.36
CA VAL A 82 18.03 -6.46 25.91
C VAL A 82 16.57 -6.83 25.65
N CYS A 83 16.32 -7.39 24.46
CA CYS A 83 15.03 -7.94 24.08
C CYS A 83 14.72 -9.23 24.85
N PRO A 84 13.49 -9.39 25.37
CA PRO A 84 13.06 -10.63 26.02
C PRO A 84 13.15 -11.81 25.04
N ASN A 85 13.61 -12.96 25.53
CA ASN A 85 13.64 -14.27 24.84
C ASN A 85 14.47 -14.36 23.53
N ASN A 86 15.29 -13.36 23.19
CA ASN A 86 16.11 -13.43 21.97
C ASN A 86 17.59 -13.04 22.16
N GLY A 87 17.99 -12.54 23.34
CA GLY A 87 19.38 -12.14 23.64
C GLY A 87 19.93 -10.99 22.79
N GLY A 88 19.20 -10.54 21.77
CA GLY A 88 19.52 -9.36 20.96
C GLY A 88 19.15 -8.07 21.68
N ASN A 89 19.77 -6.97 21.24
CA ASN A 89 19.46 -5.64 21.74
C ASN A 89 18.29 -5.02 20.97
N SER A 90 17.58 -4.10 21.63
CA SER A 90 16.60 -3.22 21.00
C SER A 90 17.20 -2.47 19.81
N VAL A 91 16.36 -2.19 18.81
CA VAL A 91 16.79 -1.58 17.55
C VAL A 91 17.22 -0.14 17.81
N ALA A 92 18.50 0.15 17.59
CA ALA A 92 18.99 1.51 17.50
C ALA A 92 18.55 2.13 16.17
N ALA A 93 17.97 3.32 16.22
CA ALA A 93 17.51 4.02 15.02
C ALA A 93 17.65 5.54 15.17
N ALA A 94 18.20 6.17 14.13
CA ALA A 94 18.19 7.62 14.02
C ALA A 94 16.76 8.14 13.76
N VAL A 95 16.54 9.42 14.04
CA VAL A 95 15.30 10.13 13.67
C VAL A 95 15.01 9.90 12.18
N GLY A 96 13.76 9.54 11.85
CA GLY A 96 13.34 9.31 10.47
C GLY A 96 12.66 7.96 10.22
N GLU A 97 12.73 7.49 8.98
CA GLU A 97 12.00 6.32 8.49
C GLU A 97 12.34 5.02 9.24
N ALA A 98 13.62 4.79 9.55
CA ALA A 98 14.05 3.58 10.25
C ALA A 98 13.40 3.47 11.64
N ALA A 99 13.42 4.57 12.41
CA ALA A 99 12.77 4.63 13.71
C ALA A 99 11.25 4.51 13.60
N LEU A 100 10.62 5.21 12.64
CA LEU A 100 9.18 5.10 12.35
C LEU A 100 8.77 3.64 12.12
N ARG A 101 9.50 2.93 11.24
CA ARG A 101 9.20 1.54 10.90
C ARG A 101 9.37 0.61 12.10
N ALA A 102 10.44 0.76 12.85
CA ALA A 102 10.69 -0.08 14.03
C ALA A 102 9.60 0.13 15.08
N GLN A 103 9.25 1.38 15.37
CA GLN A 103 8.28 1.73 16.41
C GLN A 103 6.84 1.35 16.07
N LEU A 104 6.46 1.37 14.78
CA LEU A 104 5.13 0.97 14.37
C LEU A 104 4.97 -0.55 14.17
N SER A 105 6.04 -1.25 13.76
CA SER A 105 5.97 -2.69 13.45
C SER A 105 6.38 -3.62 14.60
N MET A 106 7.03 -3.09 15.65
CA MET A 106 7.54 -3.86 16.78
C MET A 106 6.97 -3.40 18.11
N PHE A 107 7.26 -4.15 19.18
CA PHE A 107 6.92 -3.72 20.53
C PHE A 107 7.86 -2.60 20.97
N THR A 108 7.35 -1.65 21.76
CA THR A 108 8.12 -0.49 22.24
C THR A 108 8.05 -0.34 23.75
N ASN A 109 9.12 0.21 24.32
CA ASN A 109 9.15 0.64 25.72
C ASN A 109 8.82 2.14 25.84
N ALA A 110 8.76 2.67 27.05
CA ALA A 110 8.42 4.08 27.28
C ALA A 110 9.38 5.09 26.62
N ALA A 111 10.62 4.68 26.32
CA ALA A 111 11.61 5.50 25.61
C ALA A 111 11.50 5.38 24.08
N GLY A 112 10.58 4.54 23.57
CA GLY A 112 10.37 4.31 22.15
C GLY A 112 11.36 3.33 21.54
N GLU A 113 12.17 2.61 22.32
CA GLU A 113 13.05 1.56 21.79
C GLU A 113 12.21 0.39 21.30
N ALA A 114 12.56 -0.16 20.14
CA ALA A 114 11.78 -1.19 19.48
C ALA A 114 12.38 -2.59 19.65
N CYS A 115 11.53 -3.58 19.88
CA CYS A 115 11.90 -4.97 20.06
C CYS A 115 10.92 -5.93 19.38
N PRO A 116 11.37 -7.00 18.69
CA PRO A 116 10.48 -7.97 18.05
C PRO A 116 9.57 -8.72 19.03
N THR A 117 9.96 -8.81 20.29
CA THR A 117 9.26 -9.54 21.36
C THR A 117 8.80 -8.58 22.45
N GLY A 118 7.57 -8.78 22.93
CA GLY A 118 6.99 -8.00 24.01
C GLY A 118 7.21 -8.65 25.37
N ASP A 119 7.35 -7.81 26.40
CA ASP A 119 7.37 -8.18 27.82
C ASP A 119 6.87 -6.99 28.68
N THR A 120 7.22 -6.98 29.97
CA THR A 120 6.89 -5.87 30.87
C THR A 120 7.65 -4.58 30.55
N THR A 121 8.80 -4.67 29.87
CA THR A 121 9.60 -3.53 29.41
C THR A 121 9.08 -3.01 28.07
N PHE A 122 8.91 -3.90 27.09
CA PHE A 122 8.37 -3.62 25.76
C PHE A 122 6.88 -3.97 25.70
N ARG A 123 6.06 -3.11 26.30
CA ARG A 123 4.62 -3.34 26.51
C ARG A 123 3.71 -2.71 25.46
N PHE A 124 4.24 -1.79 24.66
CA PHE A 124 3.46 -0.98 23.71
C PHE A 124 3.56 -1.55 22.30
N GLY A 125 2.49 -1.45 21.50
CA GLY A 125 2.45 -2.03 20.15
C GLY A 125 2.47 -3.57 20.10
N PRO A 126 2.81 -4.17 18.94
CA PRO A 126 3.00 -3.53 17.64
C PRO A 126 1.67 -2.99 17.10
N TYR A 127 1.74 -1.86 16.39
CA TYR A 127 0.56 -1.16 15.87
C TYR A 127 0.24 -1.58 14.44
N LEU A 128 1.28 -1.91 13.66
CA LEU A 128 1.18 -2.40 12.29
C LEU A 128 1.79 -3.80 12.19
N ARG A 129 0.94 -4.83 12.18
CA ARG A 129 1.39 -6.24 12.13
C ARG A 129 2.08 -6.63 10.83
N GLN A 130 1.69 -6.00 9.72
CA GLN A 130 2.25 -6.27 8.39
C GLN A 130 3.24 -5.17 7.96
N GLY A 131 3.60 -4.26 8.86
CA GLY A 131 4.37 -3.06 8.55
C GLY A 131 3.57 -2.01 7.79
N ILE A 132 4.26 -1.03 7.23
CA ILE A 132 3.65 0.05 6.45
C ILE A 132 3.15 -0.53 5.12
N PRO A 133 1.87 -0.37 4.77
CA PRO A 133 1.29 -0.93 3.56
C PRO A 133 1.92 -0.34 2.31
N THR A 134 1.93 -1.13 1.24
CA THR A 134 2.37 -0.69 -0.09
C THR A 134 1.34 0.27 -0.70
N GLU A 135 1.83 1.36 -1.27
CA GLU A 135 0.98 2.36 -1.91
C GLU A 135 0.44 1.82 -3.25
N PRO A 136 -0.90 1.88 -3.50
CA PRO A 136 -1.53 1.18 -4.63
C PRO A 136 -1.17 1.67 -6.04
N PHE A 137 -0.70 2.90 -6.21
CA PHE A 137 -0.45 3.48 -7.54
C PHE A 137 1.01 3.34 -7.99
N SER A 138 1.95 3.47 -7.05
CA SER A 138 3.40 3.40 -7.29
C SER A 138 4.02 2.06 -6.90
N ASN A 139 3.24 1.15 -6.31
CA ASN A 139 3.70 -0.14 -5.78
C ASN A 139 4.92 -0.01 -4.85
N SER A 140 5.02 1.12 -4.15
CA SER A 140 6.12 1.43 -3.25
C SER A 140 5.61 1.53 -1.82
N ASN A 141 6.36 0.98 -0.88
CA ASN A 141 6.12 1.14 0.54
C ASN A 141 7.09 2.14 1.18
N ALA A 142 7.93 2.84 0.40
CA ALA A 142 8.93 3.79 0.88
C ALA A 142 8.27 4.96 1.62
N VAL A 143 8.92 5.48 2.66
CA VAL A 143 8.42 6.64 3.41
C VAL A 143 9.47 7.72 3.44
N THR A 144 9.20 8.84 2.77
CA THR A 144 10.05 10.02 2.84
C THR A 144 9.75 10.80 4.12
N VAL A 145 10.76 10.99 4.95
CA VAL A 145 10.65 11.76 6.20
C VAL A 145 11.51 13.02 6.10
N PRO A 146 10.91 14.22 6.06
CA PRO A 146 11.67 15.47 6.09
C PRO A 146 12.50 15.60 7.37
N ALA A 147 13.66 16.22 7.25
CA ALA A 147 14.50 16.52 8.41
C ALA A 147 13.78 17.46 9.40
N ASN A 148 14.17 17.37 10.67
CA ASN A 148 13.75 18.29 11.74
C ASN A 148 12.23 18.39 11.95
N GLY A 149 11.47 17.34 11.61
CA GLY A 149 10.02 17.33 11.79
C GLY A 149 9.26 18.32 10.91
N ALA A 150 9.86 18.77 9.80
CA ALA A 150 9.16 19.61 8.83
C ALA A 150 7.91 18.91 8.28
N ALA A 151 6.93 19.70 7.84
CA ALA A 151 5.71 19.18 7.22
C ALA A 151 6.04 18.30 6.00
N PRO A 152 5.26 17.25 5.73
CA PRO A 152 5.53 16.37 4.61
C PRO A 152 5.30 17.11 3.30
N VAL A 153 6.32 17.16 2.44
CA VAL A 153 6.25 17.81 1.12
C VAL A 153 6.18 16.70 0.07
N ALA A 154 4.98 16.51 -0.49
CA ALA A 154 4.81 15.63 -1.64
C ALA A 154 5.46 16.24 -2.88
N VAL A 155 6.04 15.41 -3.74
CA VAL A 155 6.62 15.84 -5.03
C VAL A 155 5.80 15.33 -6.21
N ALA A 156 5.93 15.96 -7.38
CA ALA A 156 5.06 15.72 -8.54
C ALA A 156 5.00 14.26 -9.04
N ALA A 157 6.06 13.48 -8.80
CA ALA A 157 6.14 12.07 -9.16
C ALA A 157 6.81 11.24 -8.04
N GLY A 158 6.55 11.60 -6.79
CA GLY A 158 7.11 10.87 -5.66
C GLY A 158 6.44 9.49 -5.52
N LEU A 159 7.21 8.55 -4.96
CA LEU A 159 6.79 7.18 -4.75
C LEU A 159 6.48 6.95 -3.28
N GLY A 160 5.49 6.09 -3.00
CA GLY A 160 5.12 5.70 -1.65
C GLY A 160 4.51 6.85 -0.84
N TRP A 161 5.02 7.03 0.37
CA TRP A 161 4.44 7.87 1.41
C TRP A 161 5.37 9.01 1.80
N ALA A 162 4.79 10.09 2.33
CA ALA A 162 5.52 11.16 2.98
C ALA A 162 4.97 11.34 4.40
N TYR A 163 5.88 11.48 5.36
CA TYR A 163 5.55 11.52 6.78
C TYR A 163 6.33 12.59 7.51
N SER A 164 5.68 13.33 8.42
CA SER A 164 6.36 14.27 9.31
C SER A 164 6.39 13.76 10.75
N THR A 165 7.60 13.73 11.31
CA THR A 165 7.82 13.40 12.72
C THR A 165 7.45 14.54 13.68
N GLY A 166 7.28 15.77 13.18
CA GLY A 166 6.90 16.92 14.00
C GLY A 166 5.38 17.03 14.17
N THR A 167 4.62 16.77 13.09
CA THR A 167 3.15 16.92 13.10
C THR A 167 2.40 15.59 13.09
N GLY A 168 3.07 14.46 12.86
CA GLY A 168 2.44 13.16 12.69
C GLY A 168 1.70 13.00 11.36
N GLN A 169 1.73 14.00 10.49
CA GLN A 169 1.00 13.98 9.23
C GLN A 169 1.59 12.91 8.28
N PHE A 170 0.73 12.01 7.82
CA PHE A 170 1.05 10.94 6.87
C PHE A 170 0.19 11.11 5.61
N ILE A 171 0.85 11.30 4.46
CA ILE A 171 0.21 11.57 3.16
C ILE A 171 0.83 10.70 2.07
N LYS A 172 0.15 10.59 0.93
CA LYS A 172 0.75 10.10 -0.30
C LYS A 172 1.81 11.08 -0.80
N ASN A 173 2.99 10.57 -1.18
CA ASN A 173 4.10 11.39 -1.68
C ASN A 173 3.91 11.76 -3.16
N ASN A 174 2.73 12.23 -3.55
CA ASN A 174 2.45 12.58 -4.93
C ASN A 174 1.47 13.75 -5.00
N THR A 175 1.78 14.77 -5.80
CA THR A 175 0.90 15.94 -6.01
C THR A 175 0.06 15.86 -7.29
N ALA A 176 0.20 14.81 -8.08
CA ALA A 176 -0.67 14.56 -9.22
C ALA A 176 -2.13 14.40 -8.76
N ALA A 177 -3.05 14.69 -9.67
CA ALA A 177 -4.48 14.56 -9.40
C ALA A 177 -4.94 13.11 -9.59
N ASP A 178 -5.95 12.71 -8.81
CA ASP A 178 -6.54 11.38 -8.83
C ASP A 178 -7.31 11.03 -10.11
N GLY A 179 -7.54 12.02 -11.00
CA GLY A 179 -8.33 11.84 -12.21
C GLY A 179 -9.80 11.50 -11.94
N GLY A 180 -10.26 11.65 -10.70
CA GLY A 180 -11.64 11.42 -10.28
C GLY A 180 -12.54 12.62 -10.55
N VAL A 181 -13.82 12.51 -10.14
CA VAL A 181 -14.87 13.53 -10.37
C VAL A 181 -14.52 14.94 -9.88
N ASN A 182 -13.72 15.05 -8.82
CA ASN A 182 -13.28 16.34 -8.25
C ASN A 182 -11.81 16.65 -8.54
N ASN A 183 -11.12 15.77 -9.27
CA ASN A 183 -9.71 15.87 -9.64
C ASN A 183 -8.82 16.31 -8.47
N ARG A 184 -8.98 15.68 -7.29
CA ARG A 184 -8.30 16.08 -6.06
C ARG A 184 -6.84 15.62 -6.13
N PRO A 185 -5.89 16.40 -5.60
CA PRO A 185 -4.50 15.96 -5.48
C PRO A 185 -4.38 14.74 -4.58
N PHE A 186 -3.52 13.78 -4.94
CA PHE A 186 -3.31 12.56 -4.18
C PHE A 186 -2.87 12.79 -2.72
N ASN A 187 -2.18 13.88 -2.43
CA ASN A 187 -1.73 14.27 -1.11
C ASN A 187 -2.80 14.94 -0.23
N GLN A 188 -4.03 15.10 -0.75
CA GLN A 188 -5.17 15.68 -0.03
C GLN A 188 -6.27 14.67 0.33
N HIS A 189 -5.97 13.38 0.17
CA HIS A 189 -6.69 12.26 0.78
C HIS A 189 -6.08 11.96 2.17
#